data_AF-A0A9P6MD34-F1
#
_entry.id   AF-A0A9P6MD34-F1
#
_cell.length_a   1.000
_cell.length_b   1.000
_cell.length_c   1.000
_cell.angle_alpha   90.00
_cell.angle_beta   90.00
_cell.angle_gamma   90.00
#
_symmetry.space_group_name_H-M   'P 1'
#
loop_
_entity.id
_entity.type
_entity.pdbx_description
1 polymer ?
#
loop_
_entity_poly.entity_id
_entity_poly.type
_entity_poly.pdbx_seq_one_letter_code
_entity_poly.pdbx_strand_id
1 'polypeptide(L)'
;KVGAPQPFVGVAPEVTFGAYRIFSCAGSGASDIIMQGVWSVSNAGLGALSTSVASFDNIAGSYQYFSYGEADHPYSFSQAWGKPLDLPASATLIPVFEKDGSLSDGCLQESYAGQNVTGKVVLVLGDTIRCKSGGRGAAAKAAGAAGMLVQSVPLGLNSLGGNPEFQMASIEAAAGAELLEAFKKNPVNTFKWPADKKSFRIEGGGSPSAFSSWGLDGDLRIKPDIAGPGGNILSTYPLDMGDYAILSGTSMSSPYVAGAHALLFNAHKKVLRG
;
A
#
# COMPACT_ATOMS: atom_id res chain seq x y z
N LYS A 1 -3.82 33.20 -21.38
CA LYS A 1 -3.65 34.32 -20.41
C LYS A 1 -3.73 33.70 -19.02
N VAL A 2 -2.57 33.39 -18.43
CA VAL A 2 -2.47 32.86 -17.07
C VAL A 2 -2.51 34.07 -16.14
N GLY A 3 -3.45 34.07 -15.19
CA GLY A 3 -3.63 35.16 -14.22
C GLY A 3 -2.41 35.32 -13.33
N ALA A 4 -2.13 36.57 -12.93
CA ALA A 4 -1.00 36.92 -12.09
C ALA A 4 -0.98 36.11 -10.78
N PRO A 5 0.20 35.68 -10.28
CA PRO A 5 0.32 34.93 -9.04
C PRO A 5 -0.10 35.81 -7.86
N GLN A 6 -1.17 35.41 -7.16
CA GLN A 6 -1.54 35.96 -5.86
C GLN A 6 -0.55 35.45 -4.81
N PRO A 7 -0.09 36.28 -3.85
CA PRO A 7 0.81 35.84 -2.80
C PRO A 7 0.03 34.97 -1.80
N PHE A 8 0.19 33.65 -1.89
CA PHE A 8 -0.29 32.74 -0.85
C PHE A 8 0.63 32.88 0.37
N VAL A 9 0.14 33.50 1.44
CA VAL A 9 0.82 33.52 2.74
C VAL A 9 0.41 32.26 3.49
N GLY A 10 1.30 31.27 3.53
CA GLY A 10 1.12 30.06 4.33
C GLY A 10 1.11 30.33 5.84
N VAL A 11 0.78 29.32 6.63
CA VAL A 11 0.49 29.41 8.08
C VAL A 11 1.68 29.82 8.96
N ALA A 12 2.89 29.97 8.40
CA ALA A 12 4.10 30.35 9.14
C ALA A 12 5.17 31.00 8.22
N PRO A 13 5.04 32.30 7.87
CA PRO A 13 5.89 32.97 6.87
C PRO A 13 7.33 33.26 7.32
N GLU A 14 7.67 33.07 8.60
CA GLU A 14 9.01 33.30 9.16
C GLU A 14 9.75 32.02 9.58
N VAL A 15 9.22 30.84 9.26
CA VAL A 15 9.89 29.58 9.57
C VAL A 15 10.84 29.22 8.43
N THR A 16 12.14 29.09 8.73
CA THR A 16 13.08 28.41 7.83
C THR A 16 12.74 26.91 7.84
N PHE A 17 11.85 26.50 6.93
CA PHE A 17 11.42 25.11 6.81
C PHE A 17 12.44 24.31 6.01
N GLY A 18 13.38 23.67 6.71
CA GLY A 18 14.29 22.69 6.10
C GLY A 18 13.64 21.31 6.07
N ALA A 19 12.86 20.99 5.03
CA ALA A 19 12.41 19.63 4.77
C ALA A 19 13.33 18.98 3.74
N TYR A 20 14.32 18.20 4.20
CA TYR A 20 15.21 17.47 3.31
C TYR A 20 14.67 16.05 3.07
N ARG A 21 14.35 15.75 1.82
CA ARG A 21 14.02 14.40 1.36
C ARG A 21 15.31 13.69 0.97
N ILE A 22 15.73 12.70 1.74
CA ILE A 22 16.85 11.83 1.37
C ILE A 22 16.31 10.49 0.88
N PHE A 23 16.36 10.30 -0.43
CA PHE A 23 16.23 8.98 -1.03
C PHE A 23 17.58 8.26 -1.01
N SER A 24 17.56 6.94 -0.84
CA SER A 24 18.61 6.10 -1.43
C SER A 24 18.44 6.11 -2.96
N CYS A 25 19.51 5.89 -3.72
CA CYS A 25 19.50 5.97 -5.19
C CYS A 25 18.46 5.07 -5.90
N ALA A 26 17.74 4.18 -5.19
CA ALA A 26 16.78 3.25 -5.78
C ALA A 26 15.31 3.70 -5.69
N GLY A 27 14.95 4.78 -4.99
CA GLY A 27 13.59 5.35 -5.00
C GLY A 27 12.45 4.49 -4.40
N SER A 28 12.66 3.18 -4.24
CA SER A 28 11.88 2.21 -3.46
C SER A 28 12.71 0.93 -3.31
N GLY A 29 12.63 0.26 -2.16
CA GLY A 29 13.20 -1.07 -1.96
C GLY A 29 12.09 -2.11 -2.02
N ALA A 30 12.21 -3.10 -2.90
CA ALA A 30 11.43 -4.33 -2.78
C ALA A 30 11.72 -5.01 -1.43
N SER A 31 10.79 -5.82 -0.93
CA SER A 31 10.79 -6.42 0.41
C SER A 31 12.09 -7.14 0.82
N ASP A 32 12.93 -7.56 -0.13
CA ASP A 32 14.25 -8.15 0.16
C ASP A 32 15.32 -7.14 0.62
N ILE A 33 15.17 -5.85 0.28
CA ILE A 33 16.02 -4.77 0.84
C ILE A 33 15.53 -4.36 2.24
N ILE A 34 14.26 -4.64 2.57
CA ILE A 34 13.70 -4.31 3.90
C ILE A 34 14.33 -5.19 4.99
N MET A 35 14.60 -6.48 4.73
CA MET A 35 15.29 -7.34 5.72
C MET A 35 16.77 -7.01 5.92
N GLN A 36 17.47 -6.46 4.93
CA GLN A 36 18.84 -5.97 5.09
C GLN A 36 18.93 -4.49 5.52
N GLY A 37 17.84 -3.73 5.36
CA GLY A 37 17.74 -2.29 5.62
C GLY A 37 16.93 -1.90 6.86
N VAL A 38 16.34 -2.85 7.59
CA VAL A 38 15.65 -2.60 8.87
C VAL A 38 16.53 -1.80 9.85
N TRP A 39 17.85 -1.95 9.79
CA TRP A 39 18.84 -1.25 10.63
C TRP A 39 19.40 0.03 10.01
N SER A 40 18.80 0.54 8.93
CA SER A 40 19.27 1.73 8.22
C SER A 40 18.28 2.87 8.37
N VAL A 41 18.42 3.64 9.46
CA VAL A 41 17.92 5.01 9.48
C VAL A 41 18.87 5.84 8.61
N SER A 42 18.35 6.51 7.57
CA SER A 42 19.20 7.19 6.58
C SER A 42 19.98 8.36 7.18
N ASN A 43 21.16 8.64 6.64
CA ASN A 43 22.18 9.52 7.22
C ASN A 43 21.70 10.94 7.60
N ALA A 44 20.68 11.52 6.95
CA ALA A 44 20.13 12.82 7.37
C ALA A 44 19.12 12.75 8.51
N GLY A 45 18.48 11.59 8.72
CA GLY A 45 17.67 11.35 9.91
C GLY A 45 18.50 11.12 11.17
N LEU A 46 19.82 10.96 11.03
CA LEU A 46 20.76 10.68 12.13
C LEU A 46 21.39 11.92 12.76
N GLY A 47 21.16 13.10 12.18
CA GLY A 47 21.67 14.34 12.74
C GLY A 47 21.12 14.58 14.14
N ALA A 48 21.98 15.03 15.06
CA ALA A 48 21.55 15.39 16.42
C ALA A 48 20.50 16.53 16.44
N LEU A 49 20.44 17.33 15.37
CA LEU A 49 19.49 18.43 15.18
C LEU A 49 18.32 18.06 14.25
N SER A 50 18.22 16.81 13.80
CA SER A 50 17.11 16.35 12.97
C SER A 50 16.19 15.37 13.71
N THR A 51 14.89 15.51 13.47
CA THR A 51 13.87 14.58 13.95
C THR A 51 13.65 13.51 12.89
N SER A 52 14.01 12.27 13.21
CA SER A 52 13.73 11.08 12.42
C SER A 52 12.31 10.60 12.73
N VAL A 53 11.54 10.35 11.67
CA VAL A 53 10.12 10.03 11.77
C VAL A 53 9.86 8.62 11.23
N ALA A 54 9.39 7.74 12.11
CA ALA A 54 8.88 6.42 11.77
C ALA A 54 7.45 6.48 11.21
N SER A 55 7.01 5.40 10.60
CA SER A 55 5.66 5.26 10.05
C SER A 55 4.84 4.23 10.82
N PHE A 56 3.59 4.57 11.11
CA PHE A 56 2.53 3.59 11.41
C PHE A 56 1.43 3.67 10.35
N ASP A 57 0.72 2.56 10.15
CA ASP A 57 -0.32 2.45 9.14
C ASP A 57 -1.58 3.16 9.59
N ASN A 58 -2.24 3.86 8.66
CA ASN A 58 -3.49 4.54 8.93
C ASN A 58 -4.59 3.53 9.33
N ILE A 59 -5.42 3.90 10.31
CA ILE A 59 -6.46 3.01 10.87
C ILE A 59 -7.63 2.84 9.91
N ALA A 60 -7.96 3.90 9.15
CA ALA A 60 -9.04 3.90 8.19
C ALA A 60 -8.73 4.80 7.00
N GLY A 61 -9.15 4.40 5.82
CA GLY A 61 -8.93 5.12 4.57
C GLY A 61 -10.07 4.96 3.59
N SER A 62 -10.02 5.70 2.49
CA SER A 62 -11.01 5.63 1.41
C SER A 62 -10.46 4.79 0.25
N TYR A 63 -10.95 3.55 0.11
CA TYR A 63 -10.40 2.58 -0.82
C TYR A 63 -11.38 2.27 -1.94
N GLN A 64 -10.82 1.79 -3.06
CA GLN A 64 -11.64 1.03 -4.00
C GLN A 64 -12.07 -0.28 -3.34
N TYR A 65 -13.25 -0.75 -3.69
CA TYR A 65 -13.81 -1.95 -3.10
C TYR A 65 -14.56 -2.78 -4.14
N PHE A 66 -14.76 -4.04 -3.81
CA PHE A 66 -15.69 -4.89 -4.53
C PHE A 66 -16.61 -5.55 -3.53
N SER A 67 -17.79 -5.94 -3.99
CA SER A 67 -18.69 -6.78 -3.21
C SER A 67 -18.58 -8.22 -3.70
N TYR A 68 -18.46 -9.16 -2.77
CA TYR A 68 -18.49 -10.59 -3.05
C TYR A 68 -19.29 -11.31 -1.97
N GLY A 69 -20.31 -12.06 -2.37
CA GLY A 69 -21.32 -12.54 -1.43
C GLY A 69 -22.10 -11.36 -0.83
N GLU A 70 -22.10 -11.26 0.50
CA GLU A 70 -22.83 -10.22 1.26
C GLU A 70 -21.92 -9.13 1.86
N ALA A 71 -20.62 -9.18 1.58
CA ALA A 71 -19.62 -8.28 2.16
C ALA A 71 -18.94 -7.41 1.10
N ASP A 72 -18.54 -6.21 1.53
CA ASP A 72 -17.71 -5.28 0.78
C ASP A 72 -16.26 -5.40 1.26
N HIS A 73 -15.32 -5.52 0.33
CA HIS A 73 -13.90 -5.69 0.65
C HIS A 73 -13.05 -4.62 -0.02
N PRO A 74 -12.15 -3.95 0.71
CA PRO A 74 -11.23 -2.98 0.13
C PRO A 74 -10.17 -3.70 -0.69
N TYR A 75 -9.69 -3.05 -1.75
CA TYR A 75 -8.57 -3.53 -2.53
C TYR A 75 -7.64 -2.40 -2.98
N SER A 76 -6.39 -2.76 -3.29
CA SER A 76 -5.42 -1.88 -3.93
C SER A 76 -4.97 -2.49 -5.26
N PHE A 77 -5.30 -1.86 -6.39
CA PHE A 77 -4.85 -2.30 -7.71
C PHE A 77 -3.33 -2.12 -7.86
N SER A 78 -2.73 -2.92 -8.75
CA SER A 78 -1.29 -2.86 -8.99
C SER A 78 -0.84 -1.57 -9.67
N GLN A 79 0.39 -1.14 -9.35
CA GLN A 79 0.98 0.09 -9.90
C GLN A 79 1.11 0.04 -11.41
N ALA A 80 1.55 -1.10 -11.98
CA ALA A 80 1.70 -1.24 -13.42
C ALA A 80 0.35 -1.20 -14.18
N TRP A 81 -0.74 -1.69 -13.56
CA TRP A 81 -2.09 -1.58 -14.13
C TRP A 81 -2.65 -0.16 -14.00
N GLY A 82 -2.44 0.49 -12.86
CA GLY A 82 -2.62 1.93 -12.67
C GLY A 82 -4.07 2.45 -12.62
N LYS A 83 -5.08 1.57 -12.72
CA LYS A 83 -6.50 1.96 -12.68
C LYS A 83 -7.35 0.94 -11.90
N PRO A 84 -8.59 1.29 -11.50
CA PRO A 84 -9.50 0.33 -10.88
C PRO A 84 -9.71 -0.93 -11.73
N LEU A 85 -10.04 -2.05 -11.09
CA LEU A 85 -10.33 -3.28 -11.81
C LEU A 85 -11.64 -3.11 -12.58
N ASP A 86 -11.61 -3.46 -13.86
CA ASP A 86 -12.74 -3.49 -14.78
C ASP A 86 -12.90 -4.92 -15.28
N LEU A 87 -13.40 -5.77 -14.37
CA LEU A 87 -13.62 -7.19 -14.62
C LEU A 87 -15.08 -7.42 -15.00
N PRO A 88 -15.39 -8.40 -15.88
CA PRO A 88 -16.76 -8.67 -16.30
C PRO A 88 -17.69 -8.91 -15.09
N ALA A 89 -18.91 -8.40 -15.14
CA ALA A 89 -19.92 -8.66 -14.08
C ALA A 89 -20.26 -10.16 -13.92
N SER A 90 -19.97 -10.96 -14.95
CA SER A 90 -20.08 -12.42 -14.93
C SER A 90 -18.86 -13.13 -14.33
N ALA A 91 -17.81 -12.41 -13.95
CA ALA A 91 -16.60 -13.01 -13.41
C ALA A 91 -16.90 -13.67 -12.06
N THR A 92 -16.52 -14.93 -11.93
CA THR A 92 -16.62 -15.74 -10.72
C THR A 92 -15.24 -15.92 -10.11
N LEU A 93 -15.19 -16.20 -8.80
CA LEU A 93 -13.94 -16.47 -8.11
C LEU A 93 -13.48 -17.91 -8.36
N ILE A 94 -12.17 -18.11 -8.47
CA ILE A 94 -11.55 -19.43 -8.34
C ILE A 94 -10.29 -19.32 -7.47
N PRO A 95 -10.32 -19.88 -6.24
CA PRO A 95 -9.10 -19.99 -5.44
C PRO A 95 -8.16 -21.02 -6.05
N VAL A 96 -6.88 -20.66 -6.17
CA VAL A 96 -5.85 -21.55 -6.72
C VAL A 96 -5.20 -22.29 -5.57
N PHE A 97 -5.32 -23.61 -5.54
CA PHE A 97 -4.70 -24.44 -4.50
C PHE A 97 -3.47 -25.18 -4.98
N GLU A 98 -2.50 -25.37 -4.08
CA GLU A 98 -1.41 -26.34 -4.24
C GLU A 98 -1.90 -27.77 -3.97
N LYS A 99 -1.05 -28.75 -4.28
CA LYS A 99 -1.38 -30.19 -4.08
C LYS A 99 -1.65 -30.57 -2.62
N ASP A 100 -1.10 -29.82 -1.68
CA ASP A 100 -1.32 -30.00 -0.24
C ASP A 100 -2.60 -29.33 0.27
N GLY A 101 -3.35 -28.65 -0.60
CA GLY A 101 -4.58 -27.94 -0.28
C GLY A 101 -4.37 -26.53 0.29
N SER A 102 -3.12 -26.06 0.40
CA SER A 102 -2.83 -24.67 0.75
C SER A 102 -3.13 -23.73 -0.41
N LEU A 103 -3.43 -22.46 -0.12
CA LEU A 103 -3.62 -21.45 -1.16
C LEU A 103 -2.28 -21.20 -1.86
N SER A 104 -2.27 -21.39 -3.17
CA SER A 104 -1.10 -21.20 -4.02
C SER A 104 -0.65 -19.75 -4.03
N ASP A 105 0.65 -19.53 -4.17
CA ASP A 105 1.18 -18.21 -4.44
C ASP A 105 0.94 -17.75 -5.90
N GLY A 106 0.40 -18.62 -6.77
CA GLY A 106 0.10 -18.33 -8.17
C GLY A 106 1.33 -18.04 -9.04
N CYS A 107 2.52 -18.40 -8.56
CA CYS A 107 3.78 -18.10 -9.24
C CYS A 107 4.11 -19.09 -10.35
N LEU A 108 3.74 -20.36 -10.13
CA LEU A 108 4.04 -21.47 -11.01
C LEU A 108 2.87 -21.74 -11.96
N GLN A 109 3.18 -22.04 -13.22
CA GLN A 109 2.15 -22.34 -14.23
C GLN A 109 1.41 -23.64 -13.88
N GLU A 110 2.13 -24.61 -13.31
CA GLU A 110 1.58 -25.88 -12.85
C GLU A 110 0.54 -25.74 -11.74
N SER A 111 0.57 -24.66 -10.95
CA SER A 111 -0.45 -24.42 -9.92
C SER A 111 -1.83 -24.20 -10.54
N TYR A 112 -1.91 -23.76 -11.81
CA TYR A 112 -3.16 -23.59 -12.53
C TYR A 112 -3.62 -24.87 -13.25
N ALA A 113 -2.78 -25.91 -13.32
CA ALA A 113 -3.10 -27.14 -14.04
C ALA A 113 -4.28 -27.88 -13.40
N GLY A 114 -5.27 -28.23 -14.22
CA GLY A 114 -6.50 -28.89 -13.74
C GLY A 114 -7.51 -27.96 -13.07
N GLN A 115 -7.21 -26.66 -12.96
CA GLN A 115 -8.13 -25.66 -12.42
C GLN A 115 -8.78 -24.88 -13.57
N ASN A 116 -10.11 -24.77 -13.58
CA ASN A 116 -10.83 -24.03 -14.63
C ASN A 116 -10.80 -22.52 -14.34
N VAL A 117 -9.68 -21.88 -14.69
CA VAL A 117 -9.42 -20.45 -14.42
C VAL A 117 -9.79 -19.51 -15.57
N THR A 118 -10.08 -20.04 -16.76
CA THR A 118 -10.37 -19.23 -17.94
C THR A 118 -11.55 -18.29 -17.71
N GLY A 119 -11.34 -16.99 -17.88
CA GLY A 119 -12.37 -15.95 -17.69
C GLY A 119 -12.78 -15.69 -16.23
N LYS A 120 -12.08 -16.27 -15.26
CA LYS A 120 -12.37 -16.11 -13.82
C LYS A 120 -11.38 -15.21 -13.11
N VAL A 121 -11.74 -14.78 -11.90
CA VAL A 121 -10.83 -14.05 -11.00
C VAL A 121 -10.14 -15.07 -10.12
N VAL A 122 -8.81 -15.16 -10.23
CA VAL A 122 -8.02 -16.08 -9.41
C VAL A 122 -7.73 -15.46 -8.04
N LEU A 123 -7.86 -16.24 -6.97
CA LEU A 123 -7.41 -15.86 -5.63
C LEU A 123 -6.13 -16.64 -5.30
N VAL A 124 -5.08 -15.92 -4.92
CA VAL A 124 -3.75 -16.46 -4.59
C VAL A 124 -3.20 -15.82 -3.33
N LEU A 125 -2.27 -16.49 -2.66
CA LEU A 125 -1.53 -15.95 -1.54
C LEU A 125 -0.41 -15.01 -2.03
N GLY A 126 -0.28 -13.85 -1.42
CA GLY A 126 0.81 -12.94 -1.67
C GLY A 126 2.07 -13.32 -0.90
N ASP A 127 3.07 -13.89 -1.59
CA ASP A 127 4.47 -13.91 -1.12
C ASP A 127 5.33 -12.86 -1.85
N THR A 128 6.53 -12.54 -1.39
CA THR A 128 7.39 -11.54 -2.06
C THR A 128 8.62 -12.13 -2.75
N ILE A 129 8.79 -13.46 -2.71
CA ILE A 129 10.13 -14.06 -2.84
C ILE A 129 10.32 -14.78 -4.18
N ARG A 130 9.33 -15.54 -4.67
CA ARG A 130 9.58 -16.46 -5.81
C ARG A 130 9.60 -15.78 -7.18
N CYS A 131 8.53 -15.08 -7.57
CA CYS A 131 8.45 -14.39 -8.87
C CYS A 131 7.87 -12.98 -8.80
N LYS A 132 7.76 -12.43 -7.58
CA LYS A 132 7.20 -11.11 -7.30
C LYS A 132 5.75 -10.99 -7.86
N SER A 133 5.15 -9.81 -7.73
CA SER A 133 3.78 -9.57 -8.21
C SER A 133 3.67 -9.61 -9.74
N GLY A 134 4.70 -9.19 -10.49
CA GLY A 134 4.68 -9.20 -11.95
C GLY A 134 4.67 -10.61 -12.55
N GLY A 135 5.48 -11.53 -12.03
CA GLY A 135 5.54 -12.92 -12.50
C GLY A 135 4.22 -13.66 -12.29
N ARG A 136 3.57 -13.47 -11.13
CA ARG A 136 2.22 -14.01 -10.86
C ARG A 136 1.20 -13.55 -11.89
N GLY A 137 1.17 -12.24 -12.18
CA GLY A 137 0.26 -11.68 -13.16
C GLY A 137 0.48 -12.29 -14.55
N ALA A 138 1.74 -12.53 -14.92
CA ALA A 138 2.08 -13.20 -16.18
C ALA A 138 1.59 -14.66 -16.23
N ALA A 139 1.79 -15.43 -15.16
CA ALA A 139 1.35 -16.83 -15.07
C ALA A 139 -0.18 -16.95 -15.15
N ALA A 140 -0.92 -16.16 -14.37
CA ALA A 140 -2.38 -16.16 -14.40
C ALA A 140 -2.94 -15.70 -15.75
N LYS A 141 -2.35 -14.67 -16.36
CA LYS A 141 -2.71 -14.23 -17.73
C LYS A 141 -2.49 -15.37 -18.73
N ALA A 142 -1.34 -16.05 -18.68
CA ALA A 142 -1.04 -17.18 -19.55
C ALA A 142 -2.00 -18.36 -19.34
N ALA A 143 -2.49 -18.56 -18.11
CA ALA A 143 -3.52 -19.55 -17.80
C ALA A 143 -4.94 -19.14 -18.24
N GLY A 144 -5.14 -17.90 -18.72
CA GLY A 144 -6.42 -17.40 -19.23
C GLY A 144 -7.34 -16.77 -18.17
N ALA A 145 -6.83 -16.47 -16.98
CA ALA A 145 -7.59 -15.74 -15.96
C ALA A 145 -8.02 -14.36 -16.48
N ALA A 146 -9.17 -13.87 -16.01
CA ALA A 146 -9.63 -12.51 -16.31
C ALA A 146 -8.96 -11.47 -15.41
N GLY A 147 -8.65 -11.85 -14.17
CA GLY A 147 -7.97 -10.99 -13.19
C GLY A 147 -7.49 -11.78 -11.98
N MET A 148 -6.76 -11.12 -11.09
CA MET A 148 -6.18 -11.73 -9.89
C MET A 148 -6.38 -10.90 -8.63
N LEU A 149 -6.78 -11.56 -7.55
CA LEU A 149 -6.74 -11.04 -6.19
C LEU A 149 -5.61 -11.72 -5.42
N VAL A 150 -4.70 -10.91 -4.90
CA VAL A 150 -3.55 -11.35 -4.10
C VAL A 150 -3.86 -11.07 -2.64
N GLN A 151 -4.12 -12.14 -1.90
CA GLN A 151 -4.34 -12.06 -0.45
C GLN A 151 -3.04 -11.65 0.24
N SER A 152 -3.08 -10.56 1.02
CA SER A 152 -1.93 -10.17 1.83
C SER A 152 -1.74 -11.08 3.04
N VAL A 153 -0.58 -10.91 3.68
CA VAL A 153 -0.33 -11.35 5.06
C VAL A 153 -0.99 -10.34 6.02
N PRO A 154 -1.26 -10.68 7.30
CA PRO A 154 -2.20 -9.96 8.19
C PRO A 154 -1.78 -8.55 8.67
N LEU A 155 -1.37 -7.68 7.75
CA LEU A 155 -0.93 -6.29 7.95
C LEU A 155 -1.53 -5.37 6.87
N GLY A 156 -2.79 -5.62 6.49
CA GLY A 156 -3.55 -4.73 5.60
C GLY A 156 -3.26 -4.93 4.12
N LEU A 157 -3.50 -3.88 3.33
CA LEU A 157 -3.32 -3.91 1.87
C LEU A 157 -1.85 -3.73 1.47
N ASN A 158 -1.37 -4.60 0.58
CA ASN A 158 0.00 -4.53 0.07
C ASN A 158 0.06 -3.81 -1.28
N SER A 159 1.13 -3.06 -1.49
CA SER A 159 1.43 -2.50 -2.81
C SER A 159 1.95 -3.60 -3.75
N LEU A 160 1.34 -3.71 -4.93
CA LEU A 160 1.74 -4.65 -5.97
C LEU A 160 2.41 -3.87 -7.11
N GLY A 161 3.62 -4.28 -7.51
CA GLY A 161 4.23 -3.81 -8.77
C GLY A 161 3.39 -4.24 -9.98
N GLY A 162 3.03 -5.52 -10.02
CA GLY A 162 2.05 -6.08 -10.96
C GLY A 162 2.50 -6.16 -12.42
N ASN A 163 1.52 -6.23 -13.33
CA ASN A 163 1.71 -6.40 -14.77
C ASN A 163 0.82 -5.41 -15.53
N PRO A 164 1.34 -4.62 -16.48
CA PRO A 164 0.57 -3.57 -17.15
C PRO A 164 -0.55 -4.12 -18.06
N GLU A 165 -0.46 -5.38 -18.47
CA GLU A 165 -1.44 -6.02 -19.35
C GLU A 165 -2.39 -6.97 -18.62
N PHE A 166 -2.38 -6.98 -17.28
CA PHE A 166 -3.20 -7.89 -16.50
C PHE A 166 -3.74 -7.23 -15.24
N GLN A 167 -5.05 -7.35 -15.03
CA GLN A 167 -5.74 -6.71 -13.92
C GLN A 167 -5.48 -7.48 -12.64
N MET A 168 -4.84 -6.85 -11.67
CA MET A 168 -4.59 -7.48 -10.38
C MET A 168 -4.62 -6.48 -9.23
N ALA A 169 -5.06 -6.96 -8.07
CA ALA A 169 -5.14 -6.17 -6.85
C ALA A 169 -4.75 -6.97 -5.61
N SER A 170 -4.28 -6.27 -4.59
CA SER A 170 -4.12 -6.82 -3.25
C SER A 170 -5.43 -6.68 -2.48
N ILE A 171 -5.75 -7.70 -1.68
CA ILE A 171 -6.82 -7.71 -0.70
C ILE A 171 -6.24 -8.09 0.66
N GLU A 172 -6.97 -7.78 1.74
CA GLU A 172 -6.58 -8.13 3.11
C GLU A 172 -6.64 -9.64 3.37
N ALA A 173 -5.91 -10.11 4.39
CA ALA A 173 -5.90 -11.51 4.77
C ALA A 173 -7.31 -11.96 5.21
N ALA A 174 -7.98 -11.13 6.02
CA ALA A 174 -9.37 -11.36 6.44
C ALA A 174 -10.33 -11.43 5.23
N ALA A 175 -10.20 -10.52 4.26
CA ALA A 175 -11.02 -10.53 3.05
C ALA A 175 -10.81 -11.82 2.25
N GLY A 176 -9.56 -12.28 2.08
CA GLY A 176 -9.28 -13.55 1.40
C GLY A 176 -9.93 -14.76 2.10
N ALA A 177 -9.90 -14.81 3.43
CA ALA A 177 -10.58 -15.85 4.20
C ALA A 177 -12.11 -15.82 4.01
N GLU A 178 -12.73 -14.63 4.04
CA GLU A 178 -14.16 -14.47 3.80
C GLU A 178 -14.56 -14.87 2.37
N LEU A 179 -13.74 -14.53 1.37
CA LEU A 179 -13.92 -14.94 -0.02
C LEU A 179 -13.89 -16.46 -0.17
N LEU A 180 -12.95 -17.14 0.50
CA LEU A 180 -12.86 -18.60 0.51
C LEU A 180 -14.11 -19.25 1.11
N GLU A 181 -14.61 -18.72 2.24
CA GLU A 181 -15.83 -19.23 2.88
C GLU A 181 -17.08 -18.97 2.03
N ALA A 182 -17.20 -17.79 1.42
CA ALA A 182 -18.29 -17.47 0.50
C ALA A 182 -18.25 -18.33 -0.78
N PHE A 183 -17.05 -18.63 -1.30
CA PHE A 183 -16.86 -19.54 -2.43
C PHE A 183 -17.27 -20.98 -2.10
N LYS A 184 -16.91 -21.51 -0.92
CA LYS A 184 -17.33 -22.84 -0.48
C LYS A 184 -18.86 -22.96 -0.37
N LYS A 185 -19.55 -21.89 0.06
CA LYS A 185 -21.01 -21.86 0.15
C LYS A 185 -21.68 -21.74 -1.22
N ASN A 186 -21.17 -20.88 -2.10
CA ASN A 186 -21.69 -20.70 -3.44
C ASN A 186 -20.57 -20.38 -4.45
N PRO A 187 -20.09 -21.36 -5.22
CA PRO A 187 -18.96 -21.16 -6.14
C PRO A 187 -19.32 -20.36 -7.40
N VAL A 188 -20.61 -20.09 -7.65
CA VAL A 188 -21.06 -19.25 -8.76
C VAL A 188 -21.38 -17.81 -8.33
N ASN A 189 -20.99 -17.41 -7.12
CA ASN A 189 -21.03 -16.01 -6.69
C ASN A 189 -20.24 -15.13 -7.67
N THR A 190 -20.84 -14.00 -8.02
CA THR A 190 -20.23 -13.01 -8.91
C THR A 190 -19.74 -11.80 -8.13
N PHE A 191 -18.76 -11.10 -8.71
CA PHE A 191 -18.26 -9.85 -8.17
C PHE A 191 -19.13 -8.67 -8.59
N LYS A 192 -19.20 -7.66 -7.73
CA LYS A 192 -19.63 -6.30 -8.09
C LYS A 192 -18.45 -5.36 -7.92
N TRP A 193 -18.21 -4.51 -8.91
CA TRP A 193 -17.09 -3.54 -8.93
C TRP A 193 -17.65 -2.11 -8.97
N PRO A 194 -18.01 -1.53 -7.82
CA PRO A 194 -18.44 -0.14 -7.77
C PRO A 194 -17.31 0.81 -8.19
N ALA A 195 -17.69 1.93 -8.81
CA ALA A 195 -16.74 2.96 -9.26
C ALA A 195 -16.38 3.96 -8.14
N ASP A 196 -17.22 4.05 -7.11
CA ASP A 196 -17.03 4.90 -5.95
C ASP A 196 -16.04 4.27 -4.95
N LYS A 197 -15.52 5.12 -4.07
CA LYS A 197 -14.68 4.70 -2.95
C LYS A 197 -15.49 4.70 -1.67
N LYS A 198 -15.21 3.76 -0.79
CA LYS A 198 -15.85 3.66 0.53
C LYS A 198 -14.78 3.67 1.62
N SER A 199 -15.15 4.14 2.81
CA SER A 199 -14.23 4.13 3.95
C SER A 199 -14.18 2.75 4.59
N PHE A 200 -12.98 2.23 4.78
CA PHE A 200 -12.72 0.96 5.46
C PHE A 200 -11.72 1.16 6.58
N ARG A 201 -11.88 0.39 7.66
CA ARG A 201 -10.80 0.12 8.60
C ARG A 201 -9.93 -0.97 8.02
N ILE A 202 -8.62 -0.79 8.13
CA ILE A 202 -7.65 -1.73 7.55
C ILE A 202 -7.02 -2.58 8.64
N GLU A 203 -6.84 -3.86 8.35
CA GLU A 203 -6.11 -4.83 9.16
C GLU A 203 -4.69 -4.31 9.46
N GLY A 204 -4.25 -4.40 10.71
CA GLY A 204 -2.97 -3.83 11.12
C GLY A 204 -2.95 -2.30 11.23
N GLY A 205 -4.06 -1.59 10.98
CA GLY A 205 -4.14 -0.15 11.15
C GLY A 205 -3.73 0.30 12.57
N GLY A 206 -2.86 1.30 12.64
CA GLY A 206 -2.22 1.77 13.88
C GLY A 206 -0.94 1.02 14.26
N SER A 207 -0.62 -0.08 13.59
CA SER A 207 0.64 -0.82 13.80
C SER A 207 1.81 -0.13 13.09
N PRO A 208 3.06 -0.35 13.53
CA PRO A 208 4.23 0.10 12.78
C PRO A 208 4.18 -0.42 11.34
N SER A 209 4.40 0.46 10.37
CA SER A 209 4.42 0.07 8.97
C SER A 209 5.57 -0.90 8.70
N ALA A 210 5.33 -1.98 7.97
CA ALA A 210 6.34 -3.01 7.72
C ALA A 210 7.61 -2.49 7.01
N PHE A 211 7.51 -1.38 6.28
CA PHE A 211 8.63 -0.71 5.61
C PHE A 211 9.38 0.30 6.49
N SER A 212 8.88 0.61 7.69
CA SER A 212 9.51 1.61 8.56
C SER A 212 10.85 1.08 9.05
N SER A 213 11.92 1.87 8.89
CA SER A 213 13.22 1.55 9.49
C SER A 213 13.13 1.52 11.01
N TRP A 214 13.94 0.66 11.62
CA TRP A 214 14.09 0.51 13.06
C TRP A 214 15.48 1.01 13.47
N GLY A 215 15.60 1.45 14.72
CA GLY A 215 16.90 1.73 15.32
C GLY A 215 17.64 0.46 15.70
N LEU A 216 18.88 0.56 16.20
CA LEU A 216 19.63 1.81 16.42
C LEU A 216 20.28 2.34 15.13
N ASP A 217 20.81 3.57 15.18
CA ASP A 217 21.70 4.04 14.11
C ASP A 217 23.07 3.33 14.11
N GLY A 218 23.88 3.60 13.09
CA GLY A 218 25.22 2.99 12.96
C GLY A 218 26.20 3.35 14.09
N ASP A 219 25.93 4.41 14.86
CA ASP A 219 26.68 4.84 16.04
C ASP A 219 26.00 4.39 17.35
N LEU A 220 25.00 3.51 17.27
CA LEU A 220 24.21 2.99 18.40
C LEU A 220 23.37 4.05 19.13
N ARG A 221 23.00 5.15 18.46
CA ARG A 221 22.03 6.12 18.98
C ARG A 221 20.60 5.65 18.75
N ILE A 222 19.72 6.00 19.69
CA ILE A 222 18.28 5.72 19.57
C ILE A 222 17.68 6.59 18.47
N LYS A 223 17.16 5.92 17.43
CA LYS A 223 16.34 6.46 16.35
C LYS A 223 15.33 5.38 15.93
N PRO A 224 14.24 5.70 15.21
CA PRO A 224 13.68 7.05 14.99
C PRO A 224 13.21 7.70 16.29
N ASP A 225 13.05 9.03 16.30
CA ASP A 225 12.69 9.79 17.52
C ASP A 225 11.19 9.77 17.81
N ILE A 226 10.37 9.77 16.76
CA ILE A 226 8.91 9.79 16.84
C ILE A 226 8.30 9.04 15.66
N ALA A 227 7.05 8.61 15.76
CA ALA A 227 6.30 8.01 14.67
C ALA A 227 5.06 8.85 14.30
N GLY A 228 4.70 8.85 13.02
CA GLY A 228 3.50 9.49 12.50
C GLY A 228 2.77 8.59 11.50
N PRO A 229 1.50 8.90 11.17
CA PRO A 229 0.75 8.16 10.17
C PRO A 229 1.45 8.30 8.81
N GLY A 230 1.87 7.18 8.22
CA GLY A 230 2.58 7.14 6.94
C GLY A 230 2.21 6.00 6.03
N GLY A 231 1.52 4.96 6.53
CA GLY A 231 0.92 3.95 5.68
C GLY A 231 -0.46 4.37 5.21
N ASN A 232 -0.74 4.19 3.93
CA ASN A 232 -2.05 4.41 3.30
C ASN A 232 -2.61 5.83 3.51
N ILE A 233 -1.79 6.84 3.21
CA ILE A 233 -2.14 8.25 3.39
C ILE A 233 -2.70 8.82 2.09
N LEU A 234 -3.96 9.27 2.13
CA LEU A 234 -4.57 10.05 1.06
C LEU A 234 -3.99 11.47 1.07
N SER A 235 -3.41 11.89 -0.04
CA SER A 235 -2.91 13.26 -0.21
C SER A 235 -3.04 13.71 -1.66
N THR A 236 -2.76 14.99 -1.90
CA THR A 236 -2.76 15.59 -3.24
C THR A 236 -1.71 14.93 -4.13
N TYR A 237 -2.07 14.74 -5.39
CA TYR A 237 -1.26 14.13 -6.43
C TYR A 237 -1.36 14.95 -7.72
N PRO A 238 -0.42 14.85 -8.68
CA PRO A 238 -0.50 15.59 -9.93
C PRO A 238 -1.86 15.41 -10.64
N LEU A 239 -2.38 16.50 -11.20
CA LEU A 239 -3.76 16.52 -11.72
C LEU A 239 -3.95 15.55 -12.90
N ASP A 240 -2.94 15.46 -13.76
CA ASP A 240 -2.86 14.50 -14.86
C ASP A 240 -2.79 13.03 -14.39
N MET A 241 -2.55 12.80 -13.10
CA MET A 241 -2.50 11.49 -12.46
C MET A 241 -3.64 11.28 -11.43
N GLY A 242 -4.68 12.12 -11.44
CA GLY A 242 -5.93 11.88 -10.70
C GLY A 242 -6.12 12.68 -9.41
N ASP A 243 -5.45 13.83 -9.27
CA ASP A 243 -5.58 14.87 -8.22
C ASP A 243 -5.26 14.43 -6.77
N TYR A 244 -5.58 13.19 -6.40
CA TYR A 244 -5.37 12.59 -5.10
C TYR A 244 -4.96 11.13 -5.24
N ALA A 245 -3.99 10.71 -4.43
CA ALA A 245 -3.54 9.34 -4.37
C ALA A 245 -3.36 8.88 -2.92
N ILE A 246 -3.51 7.58 -2.71
CA ILE A 246 -3.15 6.92 -1.46
C ILE A 246 -1.74 6.37 -1.63
N LEU A 247 -0.81 6.88 -0.83
CA LEU A 247 0.59 6.48 -0.86
C LEU A 247 1.05 6.08 0.55
N SER A 248 2.06 5.23 0.59
CA SER A 248 2.66 4.73 1.82
C SER A 248 4.14 5.06 1.86
N GLY A 249 4.63 5.49 3.02
CA GLY A 249 6.04 5.73 3.28
C GLY A 249 6.29 6.62 4.49
N THR A 250 7.49 6.53 5.06
CA THR A 250 7.97 7.53 6.05
C THR A 250 8.01 8.95 5.45
N SER A 251 8.11 9.07 4.12
CA SER A 251 7.91 10.33 3.38
C SER A 251 6.54 10.97 3.64
N MET A 252 5.51 10.20 4.00
CA MET A 252 4.17 10.71 4.32
C MET A 252 4.02 10.99 5.83
N SER A 253 4.71 10.23 6.69
CA SER A 253 4.80 10.54 8.13
C SER A 253 5.52 11.86 8.41
N SER A 254 6.60 12.15 7.69
CA SER A 254 7.42 13.36 7.88
C SER A 254 6.62 14.68 7.78
N PRO A 255 5.85 14.96 6.70
CA PRO A 255 5.07 16.20 6.62
C PRO A 255 3.96 16.29 7.67
N TYR A 256 3.39 15.16 8.12
CA TYR A 256 2.44 15.16 9.23
C TYR A 256 3.09 15.67 10.53
N VAL A 257 4.23 15.08 10.89
CA VAL A 257 4.97 15.48 12.10
C VAL A 257 5.50 16.90 11.98
N ALA A 258 5.94 17.32 10.79
CA ALA A 258 6.40 18.69 10.56
C ALA A 258 5.27 19.73 10.73
N GLY A 259 4.05 19.41 10.26
CA GLY A 259 2.87 20.23 10.49
C GLY A 259 2.50 20.33 11.98
N ALA A 260 2.56 19.22 12.71
CA ALA A 260 2.34 19.20 14.16
C ALA A 260 3.37 20.07 14.91
N HIS A 261 4.65 19.98 14.54
CA HIS A 261 5.70 20.85 15.09
C HIS A 261 5.44 22.33 14.79
N ALA A 262 5.04 22.67 13.56
CA ALA A 262 4.72 24.05 13.20
C ALA A 262 3.59 24.64 14.06
N LEU A 263 2.54 23.85 14.32
CA LEU A 263 1.45 24.25 15.22
C LEU A 263 1.92 24.43 16.66
N LEU A 264 2.78 23.52 17.15
CA LEU A 264 3.39 23.62 18.48
C LEU A 264 4.23 24.90 18.62
N PHE A 265 5.08 25.21 17.63
CA PHE A 265 5.86 26.46 17.61
C PHE A 265 4.97 27.69 17.60
N ASN A 266 3.87 27.67 16.84
CA ASN A 266 2.93 28.79 16.82
C ASN A 266 2.22 28.98 18.17
N ALA A 267 1.92 27.89 18.89
CA ALA A 267 1.34 27.96 20.23
C ALA A 267 2.34 28.40 21.31
N HIS A 268 3.64 28.07 21.16
CA HIS A 268 4.68 28.26 22.17
C HIS A 268 5.84 29.16 21.71
N LYS A 269 5.53 30.26 21.01
CA LYS A 269 6.50 31.20 20.38
C LYS A 269 7.67 31.68 21.27
N LYS A 270 7.55 31.60 22.60
CA LYS A 270 8.56 32.07 23.56
C LYS A 270 9.53 30.99 24.08
N VAL A 271 9.21 29.70 23.96
CA VAL A 271 9.95 28.62 24.65
C VAL A 271 10.99 27.93 23.75
N LEU A 272 10.83 27.99 22.43
CA LEU A 272 11.59 27.15 21.50
C LEU A 272 12.49 27.93 20.51
N ARG A 273 12.76 29.22 20.78
CA ARG A 273 13.74 30.04 20.04
C ARG A 273 15.11 30.12 20.77
N GLY A 274 15.42 29.12 21.59
CA GLY A 274 16.67 29.01 22.36
C GLY A 274 17.74 28.23 21.63
#